data_AF-A0A482VNU0-F1
#
_entry.id   AF-A0A482VNU0-F1
#
_cell.length_a   1.000
_cell.length_b   1.000
_cell.length_c   1.000
_cell.angle_alpha   90.00
_cell.angle_beta   90.00
_cell.angle_gamma   90.00
#
_symmetry.space_group_name_H-M   'P 1'
#
loop_
_entity.id
_entity.type
_entity.pdbx_description
1 polymer ?
#
loop_
_entity_poly.entity_id
_entity_poly.type
_entity_poly.pdbx_seq_one_letter_code
_entity_poly.pdbx_strand_id
1 'polypeptide(L)'
;GRHIGLAEQYHITERWRGVEQPLDHQSVILDIWNAWGTAQPEVKISLRRIKYDRPPSRRTRCRSDSSTWSDRSAWRTIHPKRLHALQNEKQPSSTEELLKLVLAQGEVIRRQLKKLRHSEHQIGYLEDKTHKARVRKHGSNYLLETYLKGLSEAVDPENEINLCTDKNSDSGVMTEGDSEQSNTNKPSRSTETSFERFSPSSEEFSKDIKDDDTSSTVSEATIREQVELFESIAKLNKRLLKEEECLVRLDANLRKYDKHKSSTEDLTKALTNLRTEMTKSACEMQHNEVVLEETMDMLVSRRHYLENLHRDLANEDQEYEMLQALMYSSRRQRHNADSSCSPYHSHTKELLDTLV
;
A
#
# COMPACT_ATOMS: atom_id res chain seq x y z
N GLY A 1 -21.64 -51.73 15.45
CA GLY A 1 -21.56 -50.26 15.27
C GLY A 1 -21.36 -49.62 16.63
N ARG A 2 -20.52 -48.57 16.74
CA ARG A 2 -20.32 -47.88 18.03
C ARG A 2 -21.57 -47.05 18.36
N HIS A 3 -22.00 -47.05 19.62
CA HIS A 3 -23.07 -46.19 20.10
C HIS A 3 -22.73 -44.72 19.82
N ILE A 4 -23.59 -44.04 19.07
CA ILE A 4 -23.56 -42.59 18.89
C ILE A 4 -24.01 -41.98 20.22
N GLY A 5 -23.23 -41.03 20.76
CA GLY A 5 -23.56 -40.36 22.02
C GLY A 5 -24.86 -39.57 21.94
N LEU A 6 -25.32 -39.03 23.07
CA LEU A 6 -26.51 -38.17 23.11
C LEU A 6 -26.33 -36.96 22.19
N ALA A 7 -27.40 -36.53 21.50
CA ALA A 7 -27.36 -35.43 20.52
C ALA A 7 -26.80 -34.12 21.12
N GLU A 8 -27.06 -33.89 22.42
CA GLU A 8 -26.56 -32.75 23.19
C GLU A 8 -25.03 -32.70 23.35
N GLN A 9 -24.34 -33.81 23.06
CA GLN A 9 -22.87 -33.87 23.08
C GLN A 9 -22.25 -33.42 21.76
N TYR A 10 -23.04 -32.99 20.79
CA TYR A 10 -22.56 -32.60 19.47
C TYR A 10 -23.08 -31.21 19.09
N HIS A 11 -22.24 -30.46 18.40
CA HIS A 11 -22.59 -29.19 17.77
C HIS A 11 -22.24 -29.23 16.30
N ILE A 12 -23.02 -28.53 15.47
CA ILE A 12 -22.77 -28.43 14.04
C ILE A 12 -21.88 -27.21 13.80
N THR A 13 -20.95 -27.33 12.86
CA THR A 13 -20.06 -26.25 12.44
C THR A 13 -20.09 -26.09 10.96
N GLU A 14 -20.18 -24.84 10.52
CA GLU A 14 -20.00 -24.41 9.15
C GLU A 14 -18.54 -23.98 8.95
N ARG A 15 -17.94 -24.37 7.83
CA ARG A 15 -16.59 -23.99 7.45
C ARG A 15 -16.54 -23.44 6.03
N TRP A 16 -16.05 -22.21 5.88
CA TRP A 16 -15.76 -21.60 4.59
C TRP A 16 -14.41 -20.86 4.65
N ARG A 17 -13.56 -21.07 3.64
CA ARG A 17 -12.20 -20.47 3.50
C ARG A 17 -11.34 -20.43 4.78
N GLY A 18 -11.50 -21.43 5.65
CA GLY A 18 -10.71 -21.57 6.89
C GLY A 18 -11.27 -20.84 8.11
N VAL A 19 -12.45 -20.23 8.00
CA VAL A 19 -13.30 -19.77 9.11
C VAL A 19 -14.24 -20.91 9.48
N GLU A 20 -14.28 -21.27 10.76
CA GLU A 20 -15.23 -22.25 11.31
C GLU A 20 -16.18 -21.52 12.26
N GLN A 21 -17.49 -21.59 12.00
CA GLN A 21 -18.54 -20.99 12.81
C GLN A 21 -19.47 -22.09 13.34
N PRO A 22 -19.68 -22.19 14.67
CA PRO A 22 -20.71 -23.09 15.21
C PRO A 22 -22.09 -22.57 14.83
N LEU A 23 -22.94 -23.46 14.32
CA LEU A 23 -24.33 -23.15 14.02
C LEU A 23 -25.16 -23.25 15.30
N ASP A 24 -26.15 -22.36 15.42
CA ASP A 24 -27.09 -22.41 16.53
C ASP A 24 -28.01 -23.64 16.40
N HIS A 25 -28.50 -24.14 17.53
CA HIS A 25 -29.35 -25.34 17.58
C HIS A 25 -30.70 -25.15 16.87
N GLN A 26 -31.14 -23.90 16.70
CA GLN A 26 -32.36 -23.54 15.99
C GLN A 26 -32.12 -23.28 14.49
N SER A 27 -30.87 -23.30 14.03
CA SER A 27 -30.53 -22.99 12.65
C SER A 27 -30.89 -24.13 11.70
N VAL A 28 -31.67 -23.82 10.67
CA VAL A 28 -32.00 -24.77 9.59
C VAL A 28 -30.84 -24.84 8.62
N ILE A 29 -30.19 -26.01 8.56
CA ILE A 29 -28.99 -26.23 7.72
C ILE A 29 -29.27 -25.95 6.24
N LEU A 30 -30.47 -26.29 5.77
CA LEU A 30 -30.90 -26.05 4.38
C LEU A 30 -30.95 -24.55 4.04
N ASP A 31 -31.42 -23.72 4.97
CA ASP A 31 -31.50 -22.27 4.76
C ASP A 31 -30.11 -21.65 4.68
N ILE A 32 -29.21 -22.09 5.57
CA ILE A 32 -27.81 -21.67 5.56
C ILE A 32 -27.13 -22.13 4.27
N TRP A 33 -27.33 -23.38 3.87
CA TRP A 33 -26.76 -23.92 2.63
C TRP A 33 -27.25 -23.14 1.40
N ASN A 34 -28.54 -22.82 1.32
CA ASN A 34 -29.11 -22.05 0.22
C ASN A 34 -28.63 -20.59 0.19
N ALA A 35 -28.36 -19.98 1.34
CA ALA A 35 -27.86 -18.61 1.44
C ALA A 35 -26.49 -18.40 0.75
N TRP A 36 -25.67 -19.45 0.60
CA TRP A 36 -24.36 -19.35 -0.07
C TRP A 36 -24.41 -19.32 -1.59
N GLY A 37 -25.53 -19.66 -2.22
CA GLY A 37 -25.70 -19.64 -3.67
C GLY A 37 -24.55 -20.34 -4.42
N THR A 38 -23.83 -19.61 -5.26
CA THR A 38 -22.72 -20.15 -6.08
C THR A 38 -21.49 -20.58 -5.28
N ALA A 39 -21.38 -20.17 -4.00
CA ALA A 39 -20.26 -20.53 -3.12
C ALA A 39 -20.48 -21.84 -2.34
N GLN A 40 -21.65 -22.48 -2.47
CA GLN A 40 -21.97 -23.78 -1.86
C GLN A 40 -20.87 -24.86 -1.96
N PRO A 41 -20.20 -25.12 -3.10
CA PRO A 41 -19.21 -26.20 -3.18
C PRO A 41 -17.96 -25.95 -2.31
N GLU A 42 -17.75 -24.73 -1.84
CA GLU A 42 -16.63 -24.37 -0.96
C GLU A 42 -16.98 -24.48 0.54
N VAL A 43 -18.27 -24.63 0.88
CA VAL A 43 -18.76 -24.68 2.26
C VAL A 43 -18.79 -26.12 2.75
N LYS A 44 -18.29 -26.36 3.96
CA LYS A 44 -18.31 -27.67 4.62
C LYS A 44 -19.05 -27.60 5.95
N ILE A 45 -20.13 -28.37 6.07
CA ILE A 45 -20.85 -28.54 7.34
C ILE A 45 -20.33 -29.81 8.01
N SER A 46 -19.88 -29.70 9.27
CA SER A 46 -19.33 -30.82 10.03
C SER A 46 -19.91 -30.91 11.44
N LEU A 47 -20.26 -32.12 11.87
CA LEU A 47 -20.72 -32.41 13.23
C LEU A 47 -19.52 -32.67 14.14
N ARG A 48 -19.42 -31.94 15.25
CA ARG A 48 -18.30 -32.04 16.20
C ARG A 48 -18.79 -32.37 17.59
N ARG A 49 -18.04 -33.18 18.33
CA ARG A 49 -18.36 -33.54 19.71
C ARG A 49 -17.87 -32.47 20.68
N ILE A 50 -18.77 -31.95 21.51
CA ILE A 50 -18.51 -31.03 22.61
C ILE A 50 -17.67 -31.76 23.66
N LYS A 51 -16.47 -31.26 23.95
CA LYS A 51 -15.63 -31.78 25.03
C LYS A 51 -15.88 -30.92 26.27
N TYR A 52 -16.52 -31.49 27.29
CA TYR A 52 -16.49 -30.91 28.63
C TYR A 52 -15.08 -31.10 29.20
N ASP A 53 -14.44 -30.01 29.62
CA ASP A 53 -13.13 -30.05 30.26
C ASP A 53 -13.21 -30.87 31.56
N ARG A 54 -12.67 -32.09 31.51
CA ARG A 54 -12.38 -32.88 32.71
C ARG A 54 -11.01 -32.43 33.22
N PRO A 55 -10.85 -32.08 34.51
CA PRO A 55 -9.57 -31.59 35.04
C PRO A 55 -8.46 -32.64 34.82
N PRO A 56 -7.23 -32.23 34.44
CA PRO A 56 -6.19 -33.16 34.05
C PRO A 56 -5.61 -33.90 35.27
N SER A 57 -5.96 -35.18 35.41
CA SER A 57 -5.24 -36.12 36.26
C SER A 57 -3.82 -36.31 35.72
N ARG A 58 -2.83 -35.81 36.46
CA ARG A 58 -1.39 -36.01 36.26
C ARG A 58 -1.07 -37.49 36.03
N ARG A 59 -0.81 -37.87 34.78
CA ARG A 59 0.13 -38.93 34.44
C ARG A 59 0.98 -38.49 33.26
N THR A 60 2.15 -38.01 33.61
CA THR A 60 3.30 -37.74 32.75
C THR A 60 3.61 -38.98 31.91
N ARG A 61 3.51 -38.85 30.60
CA ARG A 61 4.24 -39.72 29.68
C ARG A 61 4.88 -38.84 28.62
N CYS A 62 6.16 -38.58 28.82
CA CYS A 62 7.03 -37.97 27.82
C CYS A 62 6.93 -38.79 26.53
N ARG A 63 6.58 -38.11 25.44
CA ARG A 63 7.01 -38.48 24.11
C ARG A 63 7.48 -37.21 23.42
N SER A 64 8.80 -37.15 23.27
CA SER A 64 9.49 -36.27 22.35
C SER A 64 8.99 -36.58 20.94
N ASP A 65 8.46 -35.57 20.25
CA ASP A 65 8.52 -35.50 18.80
C ASP A 65 8.71 -34.04 18.43
N SER A 66 9.98 -33.70 18.28
CA SER A 66 10.42 -32.60 17.44
C SER A 66 10.10 -32.96 15.99
N SER A 67 9.14 -32.28 15.38
CA SER A 67 9.25 -31.74 14.02
C SER A 67 7.87 -31.31 13.52
N THR A 68 7.84 -30.22 12.76
CA THR A 68 6.72 -29.79 11.89
C THR A 68 5.50 -29.11 12.53
N TRP A 69 5.65 -28.28 13.58
CA TRP A 69 4.70 -27.16 13.71
C TRP A 69 5.11 -25.99 12.83
N SER A 70 4.72 -26.17 11.58
CA SER A 70 4.65 -25.19 10.52
C SER A 70 4.33 -23.78 11.01
N ASP A 71 5.14 -22.88 10.49
CA ASP A 71 5.02 -21.46 10.13
C ASP A 71 3.64 -20.97 9.60
N ARG A 72 2.54 -21.63 9.95
CA ARG A 72 1.17 -21.36 9.49
C ARG A 72 0.29 -20.66 10.54
N SER A 73 0.81 -20.42 11.74
CA SER A 73 0.09 -19.78 12.85
C SER A 73 0.37 -18.29 13.02
N ALA A 74 1.29 -17.71 12.23
CA ALA A 74 1.68 -16.29 12.33
C ALA A 74 0.55 -15.28 12.02
N TRP A 75 -0.60 -15.73 11.50
CA TRP A 75 -1.71 -14.87 11.07
C TRP A 75 -3.05 -15.18 11.74
N ARG A 76 -3.06 -16.00 12.81
CA ARG A 76 -4.30 -16.24 13.57
C ARG A 76 -4.52 -15.06 14.52
N THR A 77 -5.52 -14.22 14.25
CA THR A 77 -6.03 -13.23 15.20
C THR A 77 -6.50 -13.96 16.46
N ILE A 78 -5.72 -13.89 17.53
CA ILE A 78 -6.08 -14.47 18.82
C ILE A 78 -7.21 -13.60 19.38
N HIS A 79 -8.38 -14.21 19.57
CA HIS A 79 -9.53 -13.54 20.17
C HIS A 79 -9.13 -13.00 21.57
N PRO A 80 -9.47 -11.75 21.94
CA PRO A 80 -8.96 -11.10 23.16
C PRO A 80 -9.25 -11.90 24.44
N LYS A 81 -10.40 -12.59 24.48
CA LYS A 81 -10.77 -13.50 25.59
C LYS A 81 -9.83 -14.70 25.75
N ARG A 82 -9.24 -15.20 24.65
CA ARG A 82 -8.33 -16.35 24.66
C ARG A 82 -6.91 -15.96 25.06
N LEU A 83 -6.50 -14.72 24.77
CA LEU A 83 -5.27 -14.11 25.29
C LEU A 83 -5.39 -13.86 26.80
N HIS A 84 -6.52 -13.32 27.25
CA HIS A 84 -6.79 -13.11 28.67
C HIS A 84 -6.85 -14.42 29.47
N ALA A 85 -7.39 -15.50 28.90
CA ALA A 85 -7.44 -16.80 29.56
C ALA A 85 -6.05 -17.42 29.79
N LEU A 86 -5.09 -17.23 28.86
CA LEU A 86 -3.70 -17.65 29.04
C LEU A 86 -2.93 -16.74 30.02
N GLN A 87 -3.33 -15.47 30.11
CA GLN A 87 -2.72 -14.49 31.02
C GLN A 87 -3.24 -14.63 32.46
N ASN A 88 -4.44 -15.18 32.66
CA ASN A 88 -5.08 -15.31 33.97
C ASN A 88 -4.62 -16.53 34.80
N GLU A 89 -3.85 -17.49 34.25
CA GLU A 89 -3.32 -18.62 35.06
C GLU A 89 -2.13 -18.23 35.94
N LYS A 90 -1.48 -17.09 35.67
CA LYS A 90 -0.47 -16.51 36.57
C LYS A 90 -0.86 -15.08 36.89
N GLN A 91 -1.64 -14.93 37.96
CA GLN A 91 -1.69 -13.65 38.66
C GLN A 91 -0.25 -13.19 38.92
N PRO A 92 0.16 -11.97 38.50
CA PRO A 92 1.50 -11.46 38.74
C PRO A 92 1.63 -11.27 40.25
N SER A 93 2.29 -12.21 40.90
CA SER A 93 2.41 -12.26 42.35
C SER A 93 3.40 -11.21 42.88
N SER A 94 4.06 -10.47 41.99
CA SER A 94 5.01 -9.41 42.31
C SER A 94 4.82 -8.19 41.40
N THR A 95 4.96 -6.99 41.98
CA THR A 95 4.97 -5.71 41.25
C THR A 95 6.02 -5.69 40.12
N GLU A 96 7.09 -6.46 40.29
CA GLU A 96 8.13 -6.67 39.27
C GLU A 96 7.61 -7.45 38.06
N GLU A 97 6.72 -8.44 38.26
CA GLU A 97 6.11 -9.20 37.17
C GLU A 97 5.12 -8.34 36.38
N LEU A 98 4.36 -7.48 37.06
CA LEU A 98 3.49 -6.49 36.41
C LEU A 98 4.31 -5.49 35.59
N LEU A 99 5.42 -4.98 36.12
CA LEU A 99 6.33 -4.08 35.39
C LEU A 99 6.92 -4.77 34.16
N LYS A 100 7.38 -6.01 34.28
CA LYS A 100 7.88 -6.81 33.14
C LYS A 100 6.80 -7.01 32.09
N LEU A 101 5.55 -7.25 32.50
CA LEU A 101 4.43 -7.41 31.58
C LEU A 101 4.07 -6.10 30.87
N VAL A 102 4.05 -4.98 31.58
CA VAL A 102 3.80 -3.64 31.01
C VAL A 102 4.90 -3.26 30.02
N LEU A 103 6.17 -3.54 30.33
CA LEU A 103 7.28 -3.30 29.41
C LEU A 103 7.19 -4.19 28.15
N ALA A 104 6.88 -5.47 28.33
CA ALA A 104 6.70 -6.41 27.22
C ALA A 104 5.50 -6.01 26.34
N GLN A 105 4.39 -5.58 26.93
CA GLN A 105 3.22 -5.09 26.20
C GLN A 105 3.52 -3.76 25.49
N GLY A 106 4.27 -2.86 26.12
CA GLY A 106 4.76 -1.63 25.51
C GLY A 106 5.65 -1.88 24.30
N GLU A 107 6.50 -2.90 24.34
CA GLU A 107 7.29 -3.36 23.19
C GLU A 107 6.41 -3.89 22.05
N VAL A 108 5.38 -4.68 22.38
CA VAL A 108 4.41 -5.18 21.40
C VAL A 108 3.64 -4.04 20.75
N ILE A 109 3.15 -3.07 21.51
CA ILE A 109 2.45 -1.89 20.99
C ILE A 109 3.38 -1.08 20.08
N ARG A 110 4.63 -0.82 20.50
CA ARG A 110 5.61 -0.09 19.67
C ARG A 110 5.90 -0.82 18.37
N ARG A 111 6.04 -2.15 18.41
CA ARG A 111 6.23 -2.99 17.22
C ARG A 111 5.02 -2.95 16.28
N GLN A 112 3.80 -3.04 16.83
CA GLN A 112 2.57 -2.94 16.06
C GLN A 112 2.41 -1.55 15.44
N LEU A 113 2.71 -0.48 16.18
CA LEU A 113 2.63 0.89 15.67
C LEU A 113 3.67 1.15 14.57
N LYS A 114 4.88 0.59 14.70
CA LYS A 114 5.89 0.63 13.64
C LYS A 114 5.42 -0.11 12.38
N LYS A 115 4.80 -1.28 12.54
CA LYS A 115 4.22 -2.05 11.44
C LYS A 115 3.06 -1.31 10.77
N LEU A 116 2.19 -0.67 11.56
CA LEU A 116 1.08 0.14 11.06
C LEU A 116 1.62 1.32 10.23
N ARG A 117 2.60 2.08 10.75
CA ARG A 117 3.23 3.17 10.00
C ARG A 117 3.85 2.72 8.69
N HIS A 118 4.51 1.56 8.69
CA HIS A 118 5.06 0.98 7.45
C HIS A 118 3.95 0.61 6.45
N SER A 119 2.86 0.00 6.93
CA SER A 119 1.69 -0.33 6.12
C SER A 119 1.01 0.91 5.54
N GLU A 120 0.77 1.94 6.34
CA GLU A 120 0.19 3.23 5.91
C GLU A 120 1.07 3.89 4.83
N HIS A 121 2.40 3.88 5.03
CA HIS A 121 3.32 4.39 4.04
C HIS A 121 3.28 3.60 2.72
N GLN A 122 3.17 2.26 2.81
CA GLN A 122 3.04 1.40 1.65
C GLN A 122 1.72 1.64 0.90
N ILE A 123 0.61 1.83 1.63
CA ILE A 123 -0.70 2.16 1.07
C ILE A 123 -0.59 3.50 0.32
N GLY A 124 -0.11 4.55 0.98
CA GLY A 124 0.05 5.86 0.36
C GLY A 124 0.92 5.82 -0.90
N TYR A 125 2.03 5.06 -0.90
CA TYR A 125 2.87 4.89 -2.09
C TYR A 125 2.13 4.22 -3.26
N LEU A 126 1.36 3.16 -2.98
CA LEU A 126 0.60 2.45 -4.01
C LEU A 126 -0.57 3.29 -4.53
N GLU A 127 -1.26 4.00 -3.64
CA GLU A 127 -2.35 4.93 -3.99
C GLU A 127 -1.82 6.05 -4.88
N ASP A 128 -0.71 6.70 -4.51
CA ASP A 128 -0.07 7.71 -5.33
C ASP A 128 0.33 7.18 -6.70
N LYS A 129 0.92 5.98 -6.76
CA LYS A 129 1.34 5.35 -8.01
C LYS A 129 0.13 5.10 -8.92
N THR A 130 -0.96 4.56 -8.37
CA THR A 130 -2.19 4.29 -9.13
C THR A 130 -2.92 5.59 -9.51
N HIS A 131 -2.93 6.60 -8.66
CA HIS A 131 -3.48 7.92 -8.94
C HIS A 131 -2.70 8.59 -10.08
N LYS A 132 -1.37 8.68 -9.98
CA LYS A 132 -0.50 9.24 -11.04
C LYS A 132 -0.66 8.48 -12.36
N ALA A 133 -0.81 7.17 -12.32
CA ALA A 133 -1.09 6.37 -13.53
C ALA A 133 -2.45 6.71 -14.16
N ARG A 134 -3.49 6.85 -13.34
CA ARG A 134 -4.83 7.24 -13.82
C ARG A 134 -4.87 8.66 -14.36
N VAL A 135 -4.25 9.63 -13.68
CA VAL A 135 -4.14 11.02 -14.14
C VAL A 135 -3.42 11.12 -15.48
N ARG A 136 -2.35 10.34 -15.70
CA ARG A 136 -1.66 10.30 -17.01
C ARG A 136 -2.52 9.73 -18.14
N LYS A 137 -3.40 8.77 -17.83
CA LYS A 137 -4.23 8.09 -18.84
C LYS A 137 -5.54 8.82 -19.13
N HIS A 138 -6.18 9.37 -18.11
CA HIS A 138 -7.54 9.92 -18.16
C HIS A 138 -7.59 11.43 -17.83
N GLY A 139 -6.44 12.08 -17.63
CA GLY A 139 -6.38 13.48 -17.22
C GLY A 139 -6.68 13.68 -15.73
N SER A 140 -6.48 14.90 -15.22
CA SER A 140 -6.76 15.25 -13.82
C SER A 140 -8.26 15.16 -13.47
N ASN A 141 -9.13 15.24 -14.47
CA ASN A 141 -10.58 15.20 -14.32
C ASN A 141 -11.15 13.78 -14.21
N TYR A 142 -10.31 12.74 -14.25
CA TYR A 142 -10.77 11.35 -14.32
C TYR A 142 -11.72 10.95 -13.18
N LEU A 143 -11.53 11.52 -11.98
CA LEU A 143 -12.38 11.23 -10.84
C LEU A 143 -13.79 11.80 -11.05
N LEU A 144 -13.88 13.07 -11.42
CA LEU A 144 -15.16 13.73 -11.70
C LEU A 144 -15.85 13.08 -12.90
N GLU A 145 -15.12 12.77 -13.96
CA GLU A 145 -15.65 12.03 -15.12
C GLU A 145 -16.16 10.65 -14.73
N THR A 146 -15.51 9.94 -13.80
CA THR A 146 -16.01 8.64 -13.32
C THR A 146 -17.32 8.79 -12.54
N TYR A 147 -17.43 9.81 -11.68
CA TYR A 147 -18.66 10.10 -10.95
C TYR A 147 -19.79 10.57 -11.86
N LEU A 148 -19.50 11.48 -12.79
CA LEU A 148 -20.48 12.00 -13.76
C LEU A 148 -20.91 10.93 -14.77
N LYS A 149 -19.98 10.09 -15.23
CA LYS A 149 -20.29 8.94 -16.08
C LYS A 149 -21.16 7.93 -15.33
N GLY A 150 -20.86 7.65 -14.06
CA GLY A 150 -21.71 6.80 -13.22
C GLY A 150 -23.11 7.37 -12.98
N LEU A 151 -23.26 8.70 -12.94
CA LEU A 151 -24.57 9.36 -12.89
C LEU A 151 -25.29 9.29 -14.25
N SER A 152 -24.59 9.50 -15.36
CA SER A 152 -25.17 9.36 -16.70
C SER A 152 -25.62 7.92 -16.99
N GLU A 153 -24.87 6.92 -16.51
CA GLU A 153 -25.15 5.50 -16.66
C GLU A 153 -26.27 5.03 -15.71
N ALA A 154 -26.46 5.70 -14.57
CA ALA A 154 -27.57 5.45 -13.65
C ALA A 154 -28.88 6.17 -14.04
N VAL A 155 -28.80 7.24 -14.86
CA VAL A 155 -29.97 8.02 -15.32
C VAL A 155 -30.52 7.50 -16.65
N ASP A 156 -29.72 6.84 -17.50
CA ASP A 156 -30.18 6.26 -18.77
C ASP A 156 -29.78 4.77 -18.94
N PRO A 157 -30.60 3.81 -18.48
CA PRO A 157 -30.42 2.39 -18.78
C PRO A 157 -30.87 1.98 -20.20
N GLU A 158 -31.43 2.89 -21.02
CA GLU A 158 -32.09 2.53 -22.29
C GLU A 158 -31.29 2.87 -23.57
N ASN A 159 -30.09 3.45 -23.47
CA ASN A 159 -29.37 3.98 -24.66
C ASN A 159 -28.22 3.10 -25.20
N GLU A 160 -28.13 1.82 -24.83
CA GLU A 160 -27.09 0.92 -25.36
C GLU A 160 -27.27 0.51 -26.84
N ILE A 161 -28.36 0.91 -27.50
CA ILE A 161 -28.57 0.64 -28.93
C ILE A 161 -28.49 1.95 -29.71
N ASN A 162 -27.30 2.51 -29.93
CA ASN A 162 -26.95 3.38 -31.08
C ASN A 162 -25.54 3.99 -30.96
N LEU A 163 -24.50 3.17 -30.75
CA LEU A 163 -23.11 3.62 -30.95
C LEU A 163 -22.48 2.97 -32.19
N CYS A 164 -23.21 2.99 -33.30
CA CYS A 164 -22.67 2.70 -34.62
C CYS A 164 -23.38 3.54 -35.69
N THR A 165 -23.16 4.86 -35.66
CA THR A 165 -23.35 5.70 -36.85
C THR A 165 -22.27 6.78 -36.83
N ASP A 166 -21.22 6.50 -37.58
CA ASP A 166 -20.58 7.41 -38.52
C ASP A 166 -21.13 8.84 -38.52
N LYS A 167 -20.28 9.80 -38.12
CA LYS A 167 -20.46 11.23 -38.43
C LYS A 167 -19.38 11.68 -39.40
N ASN A 168 -19.47 11.13 -40.61
CA ASN A 168 -18.97 11.69 -41.86
C ASN A 168 -20.18 12.08 -42.71
N SER A 169 -20.73 13.27 -42.44
CA SER A 169 -21.66 14.03 -43.30
C SER A 169 -21.54 15.47 -42.80
N ASP A 170 -20.69 16.28 -43.42
CA ASP A 170 -21.04 17.12 -44.57
C ASP A 170 -22.28 17.99 -44.31
N SER A 171 -22.00 19.20 -43.84
CA SER A 171 -22.89 20.35 -43.94
C SER A 171 -22.03 21.60 -43.73
N GLY A 172 -21.41 22.06 -44.81
CA GLY A 172 -20.82 23.39 -44.84
C GLY A 172 -21.92 24.45 -44.81
N VAL A 173 -21.94 25.28 -43.77
CA VAL A 173 -22.49 26.65 -43.81
C VAL A 173 -21.71 27.49 -42.80
N MET A 174 -21.05 28.52 -43.31
CA MET A 174 -20.54 29.61 -42.49
C MET A 174 -21.72 30.46 -42.01
N THR A 175 -21.78 30.75 -40.71
CA THR A 175 -22.08 32.10 -40.23
C THR A 175 -21.78 32.21 -38.75
N GLU A 176 -21.07 33.28 -38.43
CA GLU A 176 -20.73 33.75 -37.10
C GLU A 176 -21.98 34.20 -36.33
N GLY A 177 -21.88 34.27 -35.00
CA GLY A 177 -22.74 35.15 -34.20
C GLY A 177 -23.41 34.49 -33.01
N ASP A 178 -22.71 34.55 -31.88
CA ASP A 178 -23.20 34.98 -30.57
C ASP A 178 -24.26 34.16 -29.80
N SER A 179 -23.85 33.66 -28.64
CA SER A 179 -24.42 34.06 -27.33
C SER A 179 -23.88 33.16 -26.21
N GLU A 180 -22.92 33.66 -25.43
CA GLU A 180 -22.73 33.24 -24.05
C GLU A 180 -23.41 34.23 -23.08
N GLN A 181 -24.26 33.65 -22.25
CA GLN A 181 -24.42 33.88 -20.81
C GLN A 181 -25.11 35.16 -20.28
N SER A 182 -26.18 34.92 -19.51
CA SER A 182 -26.71 35.83 -18.50
C SER A 182 -26.72 35.15 -17.12
N ASN A 183 -25.97 35.71 -16.16
CA ASN A 183 -26.51 36.16 -14.86
C ASN A 183 -25.41 36.71 -13.94
N THR A 184 -25.25 38.04 -13.92
CA THR A 184 -24.93 38.79 -12.70
C THR A 184 -25.83 40.03 -12.62
N ASN A 185 -26.44 40.25 -11.46
CA ASN A 185 -27.50 41.23 -11.23
C ASN A 185 -26.94 42.59 -10.76
N LYS A 186 -27.26 43.64 -11.53
CA LYS A 186 -27.72 45.00 -11.12
C LYS A 186 -26.75 46.00 -10.42
N PRO A 187 -27.02 47.33 -10.48
CA PRO A 187 -27.31 48.13 -11.68
C PRO A 187 -26.61 49.51 -11.64
N SER A 188 -26.26 50.09 -12.80
CA SER A 188 -26.12 51.54 -12.94
C SER A 188 -26.69 52.02 -14.27
N ARG A 189 -27.46 53.09 -14.14
CA ARG A 189 -28.37 53.76 -15.07
C ARG A 189 -27.61 54.63 -16.08
N SER A 190 -27.76 54.34 -17.37
CA SER A 190 -27.70 55.33 -18.45
C SER A 190 -28.37 54.75 -19.70
N THR A 191 -29.48 55.38 -20.05
CA THR A 191 -30.33 55.17 -21.22
C THR A 191 -29.54 55.15 -22.53
N GLU A 192 -29.71 54.06 -23.26
CA GLU A 192 -29.56 53.97 -24.71
C GLU A 192 -30.56 54.88 -25.43
N THR A 193 -30.21 55.32 -26.63
CA THR A 193 -31.00 55.02 -27.85
C THR A 193 -30.07 55.21 -29.05
N SER A 194 -29.66 54.11 -29.70
CA SER A 194 -30.28 53.56 -30.91
C SER A 194 -29.87 54.31 -32.17
N PHE A 195 -28.86 53.76 -32.86
CA PHE A 195 -28.67 53.95 -34.29
C PHE A 195 -29.82 53.28 -35.03
N GLU A 196 -30.60 54.04 -35.79
CA GLU A 196 -31.23 53.52 -37.01
C GLU A 196 -31.00 54.51 -38.15
N ARG A 197 -30.32 53.99 -39.16
CA ARG A 197 -30.07 54.59 -40.44
C ARG A 197 -31.07 53.99 -41.40
N PHE A 198 -32.10 54.74 -41.79
CA PHE A 198 -32.71 54.66 -43.12
C PHE A 198 -33.33 56.03 -43.43
N SER A 199 -32.60 56.81 -44.22
CA SER A 199 -33.10 58.07 -44.77
C SER A 199 -34.10 57.81 -45.90
N PRO A 200 -35.07 58.72 -46.08
CA PRO A 200 -36.30 58.49 -46.80
C PRO A 200 -36.15 58.80 -48.28
N SER A 201 -37.08 58.21 -49.03
CA SER A 201 -37.62 58.63 -50.31
C SER A 201 -37.32 60.07 -50.72
N SER A 202 -36.66 60.19 -51.87
CA SER A 202 -36.76 61.33 -52.78
C SER A 202 -38.22 61.61 -53.11
N GLU A 203 -38.77 62.74 -52.65
CA GLU A 203 -39.71 63.59 -53.39
C GLU A 203 -40.12 64.78 -52.51
N GLU A 204 -40.35 65.92 -53.17
CA GLU A 204 -40.73 67.23 -52.60
C GLU A 204 -39.62 68.02 -51.88
N PHE A 205 -38.88 68.83 -52.66
CA PHE A 205 -38.89 70.30 -52.51
C PHE A 205 -38.05 70.92 -53.63
N SER A 206 -38.59 70.90 -54.85
CA SER A 206 -38.15 71.81 -55.90
C SER A 206 -38.85 73.15 -55.69
N LYS A 207 -38.27 74.03 -54.87
CA LYS A 207 -38.59 75.47 -54.99
C LYS A 207 -37.53 76.36 -54.35
N ASP A 208 -36.96 77.17 -55.24
CA ASP A 208 -36.45 78.51 -54.99
C ASP A 208 -35.25 78.65 -54.04
N ILE A 209 -34.06 78.32 -54.52
CA ILE A 209 -32.84 79.01 -54.09
C ILE A 209 -32.08 79.46 -55.33
N LYS A 210 -32.09 80.78 -55.53
CA LYS A 210 -31.28 81.51 -56.49
C LYS A 210 -29.81 81.14 -56.34
N ASP A 211 -29.17 80.95 -57.48
CA ASP A 211 -27.72 80.86 -57.64
C ASP A 211 -27.01 81.98 -56.88
N ASP A 212 -26.30 81.61 -55.81
CA ASP A 212 -25.19 82.39 -55.27
C ASP A 212 -23.99 81.45 -55.09
N ASP A 213 -23.25 81.30 -56.18
CA ASP A 213 -22.28 80.22 -56.45
C ASP A 213 -20.92 80.44 -55.74
N THR A 214 -20.89 81.25 -54.68
CA THR A 214 -19.63 81.62 -53.99
C THR A 214 -19.50 81.19 -52.53
N SER A 215 -20.59 80.82 -51.83
CA SER A 215 -20.50 80.27 -50.45
C SER A 215 -20.53 78.73 -50.40
N SER A 216 -21.04 78.07 -51.44
CA SER A 216 -21.13 76.60 -51.56
C SER A 216 -19.74 75.95 -51.66
N THR A 217 -18.84 76.55 -52.43
CA THR A 217 -17.49 76.00 -52.65
C THR A 217 -16.64 75.99 -51.38
N VAL A 218 -16.83 76.97 -50.48
CA VAL A 218 -16.11 77.06 -49.20
C VAL A 218 -16.64 76.01 -48.21
N SER A 219 -17.96 75.77 -48.18
CA SER A 219 -18.58 74.75 -47.33
C SER A 219 -18.37 73.32 -47.84
N GLU A 220 -18.25 73.15 -49.15
CA GLU A 220 -17.86 71.87 -49.75
C GLU A 220 -16.37 71.56 -49.50
N ALA A 221 -15.50 72.57 -49.57
CA ALA A 221 -14.08 72.42 -49.26
C ALA A 221 -13.83 72.00 -47.79
N THR A 222 -14.56 72.59 -46.84
CA THR A 222 -14.44 72.22 -45.42
C THR A 222 -14.96 70.81 -45.14
N ILE A 223 -16.03 70.37 -45.80
CA ILE A 223 -16.52 68.99 -45.70
C ILE A 223 -15.49 67.99 -46.25
N ARG A 224 -14.84 68.30 -47.39
CA ARG A 224 -13.77 67.44 -47.94
C ARG A 224 -12.59 67.34 -46.99
N GLU A 225 -12.14 68.45 -46.41
CA GLU A 225 -11.07 68.45 -45.41
C GLU A 225 -11.45 67.61 -44.17
N GLN A 226 -12.71 67.71 -43.73
CA GLN A 226 -13.22 66.92 -42.61
C GLN A 226 -13.27 65.41 -42.93
N VAL A 227 -13.63 65.04 -44.16
CA VAL A 227 -13.59 63.65 -44.65
C VAL A 227 -12.15 63.14 -44.69
N GLU A 228 -11.20 63.93 -45.16
CA GLU A 228 -9.78 63.57 -45.18
C GLU A 228 -9.23 63.33 -43.76
N LEU A 229 -9.64 64.16 -42.79
CA LEU A 229 -9.30 63.97 -41.37
C LEU A 229 -9.89 62.66 -40.83
N PHE A 230 -11.16 62.36 -41.12
CA PHE A 230 -11.78 61.10 -40.69
C PHE A 230 -11.13 59.87 -41.33
N GLU A 231 -10.72 59.94 -42.61
CA GLU A 231 -9.95 58.88 -43.24
C GLU A 231 -8.57 58.68 -42.58
N SER A 232 -7.91 59.78 -42.21
CA SER A 232 -6.64 59.74 -41.50
C SER A 232 -6.81 59.09 -40.11
N ILE A 233 -7.86 59.46 -39.38
CA ILE A 233 -8.22 58.85 -38.09
C ILE A 233 -8.51 57.34 -38.27
N ALA A 234 -9.26 56.95 -39.31
CA ALA A 234 -9.55 55.56 -39.59
C ALA A 234 -8.28 54.73 -39.89
N LYS A 235 -7.33 55.30 -40.64
CA LYS A 235 -6.02 54.67 -40.91
C LYS A 235 -5.21 54.51 -39.62
N LEU A 236 -5.21 55.53 -38.74
CA LEU A 236 -4.56 55.49 -37.44
C LEU A 236 -5.17 54.43 -36.52
N ASN A 237 -6.49 54.39 -36.39
CA ASN A 237 -7.19 53.38 -35.58
C ASN A 237 -6.95 51.96 -36.09
N LYS A 238 -6.91 51.76 -37.41
CA LYS A 238 -6.57 50.45 -38.00
C LYS A 238 -5.13 50.03 -37.69
N ARG A 239 -4.21 50.99 -37.61
CA ARG A 239 -2.83 50.73 -37.22
C ARG A 239 -2.71 50.45 -35.71
N LEU A 240 -3.44 51.20 -34.88
CA LEU A 240 -3.53 50.98 -33.44
C LEU A 240 -4.05 49.58 -33.12
N LEU A 241 -5.16 49.16 -33.75
CA LEU A 241 -5.75 47.83 -33.56
C LEU A 241 -4.74 46.71 -33.85
N LYS A 242 -3.94 46.85 -34.94
CA LYS A 242 -2.89 45.88 -35.28
C LYS A 242 -1.78 45.82 -34.24
N GLU A 243 -1.39 46.96 -33.69
CA GLU A 243 -0.41 47.04 -32.60
C GLU A 243 -0.97 46.37 -31.33
N GLU A 244 -2.24 46.62 -30.99
CA GLU A 244 -2.94 45.99 -29.87
C GLU A 244 -3.01 44.46 -30.03
N GLU A 245 -3.40 43.97 -31.22
CA GLU A 245 -3.38 42.53 -31.54
C GLU A 245 -1.97 41.92 -31.41
N CYS A 246 -0.93 42.66 -31.82
CA CYS A 246 0.45 42.21 -31.67
C CYS A 246 0.89 42.16 -30.20
N LEU A 247 0.50 43.13 -29.39
CA LEU A 247 0.76 43.14 -27.95
C LEU A 247 0.04 41.98 -27.24
N VAL A 248 -1.22 41.71 -27.57
CA VAL A 248 -1.98 40.58 -27.00
C VAL A 248 -1.31 39.25 -27.35
N ARG A 249 -0.86 39.07 -28.60
CA ARG A 249 -0.12 37.85 -28.99
C ARG A 249 1.22 37.72 -28.26
N LEU A 250 1.93 38.82 -28.05
CA LEU A 250 3.20 38.83 -27.30
C LEU A 250 2.96 38.44 -25.83
N ASP A 251 1.94 39.00 -25.17
CA ASP A 251 1.56 38.65 -23.80
C ASP A 251 1.22 37.15 -23.68
N ALA A 252 0.42 36.63 -24.62
CA ALA A 252 0.10 35.20 -24.66
C ALA A 252 1.35 34.31 -24.80
N ASN A 253 2.34 34.74 -25.59
CA ASN A 253 3.61 34.01 -25.74
C ASN A 253 4.50 34.13 -24.49
N LEU A 254 4.54 35.29 -23.84
CA LEU A 254 5.24 35.48 -22.56
C LEU A 254 4.67 34.57 -21.48
N ARG A 255 3.34 34.47 -21.36
CA ARG A 255 2.69 33.56 -20.41
C ARG A 255 3.01 32.09 -20.68
N LYS A 256 3.09 31.67 -21.95
CA LYS A 256 3.50 30.30 -22.33
C LYS A 256 4.96 30.04 -21.94
N TYR A 257 5.84 31.01 -22.17
CA TYR A 257 7.25 30.91 -21.80
C TYR A 257 7.43 30.82 -20.27
N ASP A 258 6.69 31.62 -19.51
CA ASP A 258 6.76 31.62 -18.05
C ASP A 258 6.27 30.29 -17.45
N LYS A 259 5.19 29.72 -18.01
CA LYS A 259 4.72 28.37 -17.65
C LYS A 259 5.77 27.29 -17.97
N HIS A 260 6.43 27.39 -19.11
CA HIS A 260 7.51 26.47 -19.47
C HIS A 260 8.72 26.62 -18.53
N LYS A 261 9.08 27.85 -18.18
CA LYS A 261 10.15 28.16 -17.22
C LYS A 261 9.88 27.55 -15.85
N SER A 262 8.67 27.74 -15.30
CA SER A 262 8.25 27.09 -14.05
C SER A 262 8.37 25.57 -14.13
N SER A 263 7.91 24.96 -15.24
CA SER A 263 8.02 23.51 -15.43
C SER A 263 9.46 23.03 -15.49
N THR A 264 10.38 23.81 -16.09
CA THR A 264 11.81 23.48 -16.10
C THR A 264 12.44 23.63 -14.73
N GLU A 265 12.04 24.62 -13.93
CA GLU A 265 12.51 24.78 -12.55
C GLU A 265 12.03 23.65 -11.64
N ASP A 266 10.83 23.14 -11.85
CA ASP A 266 10.32 21.99 -11.11
C ASP A 266 11.05 20.70 -11.50
N LEU A 267 11.39 20.55 -12.78
CA LEU A 267 12.21 19.43 -13.26
C LEU A 267 13.64 19.48 -12.70
N THR A 268 14.26 20.67 -12.64
CA THR A 268 15.60 20.80 -12.06
C THR A 268 15.58 20.52 -10.56
N LYS A 269 14.56 20.99 -9.82
CA LYS A 269 14.36 20.61 -8.40
C LYS A 269 14.19 19.10 -8.22
N ALA A 270 13.41 18.45 -9.09
CA ALA A 270 13.23 17.00 -9.04
C ALA A 270 14.55 16.26 -9.31
N LEU A 271 15.34 16.71 -10.28
CA LEU A 271 16.66 16.16 -10.57
C LEU A 271 17.66 16.37 -9.43
N THR A 272 17.66 17.54 -8.79
CA THR A 272 18.52 17.78 -7.61
C THR A 272 18.10 16.89 -6.44
N ASN A 273 16.80 16.73 -6.19
CA ASN A 273 16.30 15.85 -5.14
C ASN A 273 16.70 14.40 -5.40
N LEU A 274 16.50 13.91 -6.63
CA LEU A 274 16.93 12.56 -7.01
C LEU A 274 18.43 12.37 -6.84
N ARG A 275 19.24 13.38 -7.19
CA ARG A 275 20.69 13.34 -6.98
C ARG A 275 21.04 13.26 -5.49
N THR A 276 20.37 14.02 -4.64
CA THR A 276 20.59 13.96 -3.18
C THR A 276 20.16 12.61 -2.59
N GLU A 277 19.06 12.05 -3.05
CA GLU A 277 18.59 10.72 -2.63
C GLU A 277 19.57 9.63 -3.07
N MET A 278 20.08 9.70 -4.29
CA MET A 278 21.08 8.76 -4.79
C MET A 278 22.38 8.85 -3.98
N THR A 279 22.84 10.07 -3.63
CA THR A 279 24.01 10.22 -2.75
C THR A 279 23.77 9.67 -1.36
N LYS A 280 22.58 9.88 -0.79
CA LYS A 280 22.21 9.34 0.52
C LYS A 280 22.16 7.81 0.49
N SER A 281 21.54 7.24 -0.53
CA SER A 281 21.49 5.79 -0.74
C SER A 281 22.87 5.19 -0.91
N ALA A 282 23.80 5.88 -1.58
CA ALA A 282 25.19 5.43 -1.70
C ALA A 282 25.91 5.44 -0.35
N CYS A 283 25.72 6.49 0.47
CA CYS A 283 26.27 6.55 1.83
C CYS A 283 25.69 5.45 2.74
N GLU A 284 24.38 5.18 2.67
CA GLU A 284 23.74 4.10 3.43
C GLU A 284 24.26 2.72 3.01
N MET A 285 24.49 2.50 1.71
CA MET A 285 25.09 1.27 1.20
C MET A 285 26.51 1.06 1.72
N GLN A 286 27.34 2.11 1.69
CA GLN A 286 28.70 2.06 2.22
C GLN A 286 28.71 1.81 3.74
N HIS A 287 27.79 2.42 4.48
CA HIS A 287 27.65 2.14 5.91
C HIS A 287 27.27 0.67 6.17
N ASN A 288 26.33 0.13 5.40
CA ASN A 288 25.95 -1.28 5.51
C ASN A 288 27.12 -2.22 5.18
N GLU A 289 27.96 -1.87 4.19
CA GLU A 289 29.17 -2.61 3.85
C GLU A 289 30.13 -2.71 5.05
N VAL A 290 30.40 -1.58 5.73
CA VAL A 290 31.24 -1.55 6.93
C VAL A 290 30.65 -2.41 8.05
N VAL A 291 29.34 -2.28 8.31
CA VAL A 291 28.67 -3.09 9.35
C VAL A 291 28.73 -4.58 9.03
N LEU A 292 28.58 -4.95 7.75
CA LEU A 292 28.69 -6.34 7.32
C LEU A 292 30.11 -6.88 7.54
N GLU A 293 31.15 -6.09 7.22
CA GLU A 293 32.54 -6.44 7.48
C GLU A 293 32.80 -6.66 8.98
N GLU A 294 32.35 -5.74 9.84
CA GLU A 294 32.45 -5.89 11.30
C GLU A 294 31.74 -7.16 11.80
N THR A 295 30.54 -7.45 11.28
CA THR A 295 29.83 -8.68 11.65
C THR A 295 30.55 -9.95 11.17
N MET A 296 31.19 -9.89 10.00
CA MET A 296 31.98 -10.98 9.47
C MET A 296 33.20 -11.25 10.35
N ASP A 297 33.91 -10.20 10.79
CA ASP A 297 35.04 -10.31 11.71
C ASP A 297 34.65 -10.90 13.08
N MET A 298 33.50 -10.49 13.61
CA MET A 298 32.95 -11.08 14.83
C MET A 298 32.63 -12.57 14.65
N LEU A 299 32.03 -12.95 13.52
CA LEU A 299 31.72 -14.35 13.21
C LEU A 299 32.99 -15.18 13.04
N VAL A 300 34.02 -14.62 12.38
CA VAL A 300 35.33 -15.26 12.23
C VAL A 300 35.98 -15.47 13.59
N SER A 301 35.97 -14.46 14.46
CA SER A 301 36.52 -14.55 15.82
C SER A 301 35.80 -15.61 16.65
N ARG A 302 34.46 -15.64 16.58
CA ARG A 302 33.64 -16.65 17.27
C ARG A 302 33.90 -18.05 16.72
N ARG A 303 34.08 -18.20 15.42
CA ARG A 303 34.43 -19.49 14.80
C ARG A 303 35.77 -20.00 15.31
N HIS A 304 36.81 -19.16 15.32
CA HIS A 304 38.12 -19.53 15.88
C HIS A 304 38.02 -19.93 17.36
N TYR A 305 37.22 -19.21 18.15
CA TYR A 305 36.99 -19.57 19.55
C TYR A 305 36.34 -20.96 19.69
N LEU A 306 35.33 -21.26 18.87
CA LEU A 306 34.69 -22.58 18.87
C LEU A 306 35.63 -23.69 18.38
N GLU A 307 36.47 -23.42 17.38
CA GLU A 307 37.49 -24.37 16.91
C GLU A 307 38.53 -24.67 17.99
N ASN A 308 38.93 -23.67 18.76
CA ASN A 308 39.83 -23.89 19.91
C ASN A 308 39.14 -24.74 20.99
N LEU A 309 37.91 -24.40 21.37
CA LEU A 309 37.15 -25.20 22.35
C LEU A 309 36.93 -26.64 21.88
N HIS A 310 36.66 -26.85 20.59
CA HIS A 310 36.55 -28.18 20.01
C HIS A 310 37.88 -28.95 20.09
N ARG A 311 39.01 -28.27 19.88
CA ARG A 311 40.34 -28.89 20.03
C ARG A 311 40.62 -29.27 21.48
N ASP A 312 40.26 -28.40 22.42
CA ASP A 312 40.45 -28.66 23.85
C ASP A 312 39.61 -29.85 24.30
N LEU A 313 38.34 -29.94 23.88
CA LEU A 313 37.48 -31.10 24.14
C LEU A 313 38.06 -32.40 23.54
N ALA A 314 38.57 -32.34 22.31
CA ALA A 314 39.19 -33.52 21.68
C ALA A 314 40.46 -33.98 22.42
N ASN A 315 41.23 -33.03 22.96
CA ASN A 315 42.39 -33.35 23.80
C ASN A 315 41.95 -34.00 25.12
N GLU A 316 40.92 -33.46 25.78
CA GLU A 316 40.35 -34.05 27.01
C GLU A 316 39.83 -35.48 26.77
N ASP A 317 39.15 -35.72 25.65
CA ASP A 317 38.68 -37.06 25.26
C ASP A 317 39.86 -38.02 25.06
N GLN A 318 40.95 -37.58 24.41
CA GLN A 318 42.16 -38.38 24.24
C GLN A 318 42.85 -38.69 25.58
N GLU A 319 42.95 -37.71 26.48
CA GLU A 319 43.49 -37.91 27.83
C GLU A 319 42.64 -38.91 28.62
N TYR A 320 41.32 -38.81 28.52
CA TYR A 320 40.39 -39.75 29.14
C TYR A 320 40.60 -41.18 28.63
N GLU A 321 40.69 -41.38 27.31
CA GLU A 321 40.97 -42.69 26.71
C GLU A 321 42.31 -43.27 27.18
N MET A 322 43.36 -42.45 27.24
CA MET A 322 44.68 -42.85 27.74
C MET A 322 44.61 -43.29 29.21
N LEU A 323 43.97 -42.50 30.07
CA LEU A 323 43.78 -42.84 31.48
C LEU A 323 42.97 -44.13 31.65
N GLN A 324 41.92 -44.30 30.85
CA GLN A 324 41.12 -45.52 30.85
C GLN A 324 41.94 -46.75 30.44
N ALA A 325 42.78 -46.64 29.41
CA ALA A 325 43.68 -47.70 28.98
C ALA A 325 44.72 -48.08 30.07
N LEU A 326 45.27 -47.08 30.76
CA LEU A 326 46.19 -47.30 31.90
C LEU A 326 45.51 -48.00 33.08
N MET A 327 44.25 -47.66 33.36
CA MET A 327 43.46 -48.34 34.39
C MET A 327 43.19 -49.80 34.02
N TYR A 328 42.85 -50.08 32.76
CA TYR A 328 42.66 -51.45 32.28
C TYR A 328 43.95 -52.27 32.34
N SER A 329 45.10 -51.70 31.95
CA SER A 329 46.39 -52.40 32.00
C SER A 329 46.85 -52.66 33.44
N SER A 330 46.67 -51.69 34.34
CA SER A 330 46.96 -51.84 35.78
C SER A 330 46.10 -52.91 36.43
N ARG A 331 44.80 -52.98 36.09
CA ARG A 331 43.89 -54.03 36.57
C ARG A 331 44.32 -55.41 36.08
N ARG A 332 44.75 -55.52 34.81
CA ARG A 332 45.27 -56.76 34.22
C ARG A 332 46.57 -57.21 34.89
N GLN A 333 47.49 -56.29 35.18
CA GLN A 333 48.73 -56.60 35.91
C GLN A 333 48.46 -57.12 37.32
N ARG A 334 47.52 -56.51 38.06
CA ARG A 334 47.11 -57.01 39.39
C ARG A 334 46.51 -58.43 39.32
N HIS A 335 45.61 -58.67 38.36
CA HIS A 335 45.02 -60.00 38.17
C HIS A 335 46.07 -61.06 37.80
N ASN A 336 47.08 -60.70 37.00
CA ASN A 336 48.19 -61.60 36.68
C ASN A 336 49.12 -61.84 37.88
N ALA A 337 49.38 -60.82 38.72
CA ALA A 337 50.16 -60.96 39.94
C ALA A 337 49.49 -61.88 40.96
N ASP A 338 48.17 -61.75 41.16
CA ASP A 338 47.37 -62.63 42.01
C ASP A 338 47.33 -64.07 41.47
N SER A 339 47.35 -64.25 40.15
CA SER A 339 47.40 -65.57 39.50
C SER A 339 48.79 -66.24 39.60
N SER A 340 49.86 -65.45 39.69
CA SER A 340 51.24 -65.95 39.86
C SER A 340 51.61 -66.25 41.32
N CYS A 341 50.81 -65.80 42.29
CA CYS A 341 51.01 -66.06 43.72
C CYS A 341 50.10 -67.20 44.21
N SER A 342 50.09 -68.34 43.51
CA SER A 342 49.66 -69.61 44.09
C SER A 342 50.32 -70.78 43.37
N PRO A 343 51.43 -71.27 43.93
CA PRO A 343 51.69 -72.70 43.84
C PRO A 343 52.21 -73.30 45.16
N TYR A 344 51.73 -72.87 46.34
CA TYR A 344 52.11 -73.54 47.60
C TYR A 344 51.02 -73.51 48.69
N HIS A 345 49.82 -74.03 48.39
CA HIS A 345 48.88 -74.39 49.48
C HIS A 345 48.02 -75.64 49.24
N SER A 346 48.44 -76.53 48.33
CA SER A 346 47.67 -77.74 47.99
C SER A 346 48.25 -79.03 48.57
N HIS A 347 49.17 -78.99 49.55
CA HIS A 347 49.84 -80.20 50.06
C HIS A 347 49.56 -80.56 51.52
N THR A 348 48.66 -79.85 52.21
CA THR A 348 48.32 -80.15 53.62
C THR A 348 46.91 -80.70 53.83
N LYS A 349 46.09 -80.82 52.77
CA LYS A 349 44.76 -81.44 52.87
C LYS A 349 44.72 -82.95 52.56
N GLU A 350 45.76 -83.53 51.99
CA GLU A 350 45.78 -84.97 51.66
C GLU A 350 46.37 -85.85 52.77
N LEU A 351 46.95 -85.26 53.83
CA LEU A 351 47.59 -86.00 54.92
C LEU A 351 46.68 -86.32 56.12
N LEU A 352 45.44 -85.83 56.14
CA LEU A 352 44.47 -86.10 57.22
C LEU A 352 43.48 -87.23 56.90
N ASP A 353 43.47 -87.75 55.68
CA ASP A 353 42.60 -88.88 55.26
C ASP A 353 43.32 -90.24 55.30
N THR A 354 44.54 -90.30 55.85
CA THR A 354 45.38 -91.53 55.93
C THR A 354 45.83 -91.90 57.34
N LEU A 355 45.15 -91.40 58.37
CA LEU A 355 45.32 -91.85 59.76
C LEU A 355 43.95 -92.23 60.34
N VAL A 356 43.50 -93.43 59.95
CA VAL A 356 42.59 -94.30 60.70
C VAL A 356 43.43 -95.31 61.46
#